data_AF-A0A7J4SKS7-F1
#
_entry.id   AF-A0A7J4SKS7-F1
#
_cell.length_a   1.000
_cell.length_b   1.000
_cell.length_c   1.000
_cell.angle_alpha   90.00
_cell.angle_beta   90.00
_cell.angle_gamma   90.00
#
_symmetry.space_group_name_H-M   'P 1'
#
loop_
_entity.id
_entity.type
_entity.pdbx_description
1 polymer ?
#
loop_
_entity_poly.entity_id
_entity_poly.type
_entity_poly.pdbx_seq_one_letter_code
_entity_poly.pdbx_strand_id
1 'polypeptide(L)'
;LYQFSPDYVLGEYDASHRDQGLIDLFMQAGQYTHDDLMYVIDRQHAHMANVLPMYSQLAAQGQVELTTTPYYHPIMPLLMMDGWTMEDGIRVNKESWPEDVQNHLITGMDLFEDKLGFRPTGMWPSEEAVSPAMVEPVSDVGIQWMVTDEEILMKSTDVNGNFIDVDIASNLATPWIVTGEDGGEIATVFRDRVISDRIAFQYGTMTPEAAVSDFIAYLDNIRQELLDAGEDPSEHLLTVALDGENWMFMSEFQHQDNARPFMHEWYSRLASHPTIVTTTPSEFLATDPELPEIETIGTGSWIDGTLRTWAGEPEESLGWQRLVEARQALVSFEEDNPSHPGLANAWES
;
A
#
# COMPACT_ATOMS: atom_id res chain seq x y z
N LEU A 1 19.53 15.43 -3.82
CA LEU A 1 20.01 15.13 -5.18
C LEU A 1 21.43 14.57 -5.26
N TYR A 2 22.41 15.02 -4.46
CA TYR A 2 23.82 14.57 -4.55
C TYR A 2 24.30 13.72 -3.39
N GLN A 3 23.38 13.32 -2.52
CA GLN A 3 23.66 12.52 -1.34
C GLN A 3 23.10 11.15 -1.59
N PHE A 4 23.99 10.17 -1.57
CA PHE A 4 23.64 8.79 -1.75
C PHE A 4 24.31 8.01 -0.61
N SER A 5 23.57 7.86 0.49
CA SER A 5 24.06 7.13 1.66
C SER A 5 24.16 5.64 1.32
N PRO A 6 25.28 4.96 1.62
CA PRO A 6 25.55 3.63 1.13
C PRO A 6 25.13 2.53 2.12
N ASP A 7 24.13 2.78 2.99
CA ASP A 7 23.21 1.80 3.60
C ASP A 7 22.51 2.44 4.82
N TYR A 8 21.20 2.67 4.75
CA TYR A 8 20.40 3.32 5.81
C TYR A 8 20.06 2.41 7.01
N VAL A 9 20.61 1.20 7.02
CA VAL A 9 20.20 0.11 7.91
C VAL A 9 20.46 0.41 9.39
N LEU A 10 21.37 1.32 9.72
CA LEU A 10 21.67 1.70 11.11
C LEU A 10 20.95 2.98 11.56
N GLY A 11 20.19 3.64 10.68
CA GLY A 11 19.62 4.96 10.95
C GLY A 11 20.66 6.09 11.09
N GLU A 12 21.95 5.78 10.99
CA GLU A 12 23.06 6.75 11.08
C GLU A 12 23.31 7.41 9.72
N TYR A 13 22.57 8.48 9.44
CA TYR A 13 22.78 9.31 8.26
C TYR A 13 23.91 10.32 8.47
N ASP A 14 24.92 10.29 7.61
CA ASP A 14 25.95 11.33 7.54
C ASP A 14 25.60 12.40 6.50
N ALA A 15 25.12 13.56 6.97
CA ALA A 15 24.80 14.70 6.12
C ALA A 15 26.02 15.26 5.33
N SER A 16 27.24 14.89 5.71
CA SER A 16 28.45 15.26 4.99
C SER A 16 28.75 14.35 3.79
N HIS A 17 28.15 13.16 3.71
CA HIS A 17 28.41 12.22 2.64
C HIS A 17 27.70 12.63 1.34
N ARG A 18 28.44 13.30 0.45
CA ARG A 18 27.97 13.74 -0.87
C ARG A 18 28.84 13.18 -1.98
N ASP A 19 28.22 12.89 -3.12
CA ASP A 19 28.95 12.64 -4.35
C ASP A 19 29.39 13.98 -4.96
N GLN A 20 30.64 14.34 -4.73
CA GLN A 20 31.21 15.58 -5.24
C GLN A 20 31.24 15.62 -6.77
N GLY A 21 31.41 14.48 -7.45
CA GLY A 21 31.41 14.41 -8.91
C GLY A 21 30.05 14.81 -9.49
N LEU A 22 28.95 14.33 -8.90
CA LEU A 22 27.60 14.72 -9.31
C LEU A 22 27.30 16.20 -9.00
N ILE A 23 27.83 16.74 -7.90
CA ILE A 23 27.74 18.18 -7.60
C ILE A 23 28.47 18.99 -8.67
N ASP A 24 29.71 18.63 -8.97
CA ASP A 24 30.55 19.33 -9.93
C ASP A 24 29.89 19.33 -11.32
N LEU A 25 29.35 18.17 -11.75
CA LEU A 25 28.61 18.04 -13.00
C LEU A 25 27.34 18.88 -13.02
N PHE A 26 26.58 18.94 -11.91
CA PHE A 26 25.39 19.78 -11.85
C PHE A 26 25.70 21.28 -11.92
N MET A 27 26.82 21.70 -11.34
CA MET A 27 27.25 23.10 -11.34
C MET A 27 27.90 23.52 -12.67
N GLN A 28 28.25 22.56 -13.53
CA GLN A 28 28.84 22.81 -14.84
C GLN A 28 27.80 23.40 -15.81
N ALA A 29 28.19 24.41 -16.58
CA ALA A 29 27.27 25.10 -17.50
C ALA A 29 27.02 24.35 -18.84
N GLY A 30 27.79 23.30 -19.13
CA GLY A 30 27.75 22.54 -20.38
C GLY A 30 29.11 21.97 -20.78
N GLN A 31 29.26 21.51 -22.03
CA GLN A 31 30.43 20.74 -22.52
C GLN A 31 30.60 19.38 -21.84
N TYR A 32 29.48 18.72 -21.54
CA TYR A 32 29.48 17.37 -21.01
C TYR A 32 30.12 16.39 -21.99
N THR A 33 30.98 15.55 -21.46
CA THR A 33 31.62 14.46 -22.16
C THR A 33 30.77 13.19 -22.06
N HIS A 34 31.10 12.18 -22.86
CA HIS A 34 30.51 10.86 -22.70
C HIS A 34 30.83 10.27 -21.32
N ASP A 35 32.03 10.52 -20.79
CA ASP A 35 32.43 10.04 -19.47
C ASP A 35 31.58 10.66 -18.35
N ASP A 36 31.18 11.93 -18.49
CA ASP A 36 30.27 12.59 -17.55
C ASP A 36 28.88 11.92 -17.55
N LEU A 37 28.37 11.58 -18.73
CA LEU A 37 27.11 10.85 -18.87
C LEU A 37 27.21 9.47 -18.23
N MET A 38 28.29 8.74 -18.52
CA MET A 38 28.52 7.41 -17.96
C MET A 38 28.69 7.47 -16.44
N TYR A 39 29.33 8.50 -15.89
CA TYR A 39 29.43 8.72 -14.46
C TYR A 39 28.05 8.80 -13.80
N VAL A 40 27.12 9.60 -14.35
CA VAL A 40 25.75 9.72 -13.83
C VAL A 40 25.00 8.39 -13.92
N ILE A 41 25.07 7.70 -15.07
CA ILE A 41 24.40 6.41 -15.27
C ILE A 41 24.93 5.36 -14.30
N ASP A 42 26.26 5.26 -14.15
CA ASP A 42 26.89 4.28 -13.27
C ASP A 42 26.50 4.51 -11.81
N ARG A 43 26.41 5.78 -11.37
CA ARG A 43 25.91 6.13 -10.03
C ARG A 43 24.44 5.75 -9.85
N GLN A 44 23.58 6.08 -10.81
CA GLN A 44 22.16 5.68 -10.77
C GLN A 44 22.01 4.16 -10.67
N HIS A 45 22.74 3.41 -11.49
CA HIS A 45 22.72 1.95 -11.48
C HIS A 45 23.21 1.38 -10.14
N ALA A 46 24.31 1.90 -9.59
CA ALA A 46 24.84 1.46 -8.31
C ALA A 46 23.82 1.66 -7.17
N HIS A 47 23.05 2.75 -7.18
CA HIS A 47 22.03 3.01 -6.16
C HIS A 47 20.77 2.18 -6.36
N MET A 48 20.26 2.07 -7.60
CA MET A 48 19.12 1.20 -7.89
C MET A 48 19.41 -0.27 -7.54
N ALA A 49 20.64 -0.73 -7.78
CA ALA A 49 21.07 -2.08 -7.41
C ALA A 49 21.01 -2.35 -5.90
N ASN A 50 20.99 -1.30 -5.06
CA ASN A 50 20.93 -1.44 -3.61
C ASN A 50 19.51 -1.35 -3.01
N VAL A 51 18.49 -0.98 -3.79
CA VAL A 51 17.13 -0.77 -3.27
C VAL A 51 16.57 -2.05 -2.63
N LEU A 52 16.56 -3.17 -3.37
CA LEU A 52 16.04 -4.43 -2.85
C LEU A 52 16.91 -5.04 -1.74
N PRO A 53 18.27 -5.09 -1.87
CA PRO A 53 19.13 -5.54 -0.77
C PRO A 53 18.92 -4.76 0.53
N MET A 54 18.79 -3.42 0.45
CA MET A 54 18.56 -2.57 1.62
C MET A 54 17.25 -2.94 2.32
N TYR A 55 16.14 -3.05 1.59
CA TYR A 55 14.86 -3.44 2.19
C TYR A 55 14.88 -4.85 2.78
N SER A 56 15.51 -5.81 2.09
CA SER A 56 15.71 -7.17 2.63
C SER A 56 16.49 -7.15 3.95
N GLN A 57 17.54 -6.33 4.05
CA GLN A 57 18.32 -6.19 5.28
C GLN A 57 17.54 -5.51 6.42
N LEU A 58 16.75 -4.47 6.11
CA LEU A 58 15.86 -3.81 7.08
C LEU A 58 14.82 -4.79 7.64
N ALA A 59 14.21 -5.60 6.77
CA ALA A 59 13.25 -6.63 7.15
C ALA A 59 13.90 -7.72 8.02
N ALA A 60 15.09 -8.20 7.64
CA ALA A 60 15.83 -9.19 8.40
C ALA A 60 16.25 -8.72 9.81
N GLN A 61 16.31 -7.40 10.02
CA GLN A 61 16.57 -6.79 11.34
C GLN A 61 15.31 -6.45 12.12
N GLY A 62 14.11 -6.68 11.56
CA GLY A 62 12.84 -6.33 12.17
C GLY A 62 12.59 -4.82 12.25
N GLN A 63 13.27 -4.00 11.44
CA GLN A 63 13.02 -2.55 11.42
C GLN A 63 11.79 -2.17 10.60
N VAL A 64 11.47 -3.00 9.60
CA VAL A 64 10.29 -2.83 8.74
C VAL A 64 9.67 -4.19 8.49
N GLU A 65 8.36 -4.21 8.28
CA GLU A 65 7.68 -5.31 7.60
C GLU A 65 7.47 -4.92 6.13
N LEU A 66 7.79 -5.83 5.22
CA LEU A 66 7.59 -5.63 3.79
C LEU A 66 6.31 -6.37 3.36
N THR A 67 5.38 -5.64 2.77
CA THR A 67 4.15 -6.19 2.18
C THR A 67 4.33 -6.47 0.69
N THR A 68 3.42 -7.25 0.13
CA THR A 68 3.29 -7.41 -1.33
C THR A 68 1.98 -6.80 -1.83
N THR A 69 1.80 -6.81 -3.14
CA THR A 69 0.59 -6.42 -3.84
C THR A 69 0.35 -7.40 -5.01
N PRO A 70 -0.87 -7.56 -5.54
CA PRO A 70 -1.08 -8.42 -6.69
C PRO A 70 -0.27 -7.94 -7.91
N TYR A 71 0.25 -8.88 -8.70
CA TYR A 71 1.40 -8.66 -9.61
C TYR A 71 1.38 -7.40 -10.50
N TYR A 72 0.26 -7.11 -11.18
CA TYR A 72 0.13 -5.92 -12.05
C TYR A 72 -0.70 -4.80 -11.42
N HIS A 73 -0.88 -4.83 -10.11
CA HIS A 73 -1.71 -3.90 -9.35
C HIS A 73 -3.17 -3.77 -9.86
N PRO A 74 -3.87 -4.87 -10.22
CA PRO A 74 -5.26 -4.82 -10.67
C PRO A 74 -6.22 -4.49 -9.53
N ILE A 75 -7.32 -3.79 -9.87
CA ILE A 75 -8.46 -3.62 -8.95
C ILE A 75 -9.22 -4.94 -8.84
N MET A 76 -8.77 -5.82 -7.93
CA MET A 76 -9.29 -7.18 -7.77
C MET A 76 -10.82 -7.24 -7.66
N PRO A 77 -11.52 -6.36 -6.91
CA PRO A 77 -12.99 -6.36 -6.89
C PRO A 77 -13.64 -6.27 -8.28
N LEU A 78 -13.09 -5.47 -9.20
CA LEU A 78 -13.61 -5.34 -10.56
C LEU A 78 -13.37 -6.59 -11.41
N LEU A 79 -12.25 -7.29 -11.18
CA LEU A 79 -11.99 -8.59 -11.81
C LEU A 79 -12.98 -9.65 -11.32
N MET A 80 -13.29 -9.66 -10.02
CA MET A 80 -14.13 -10.70 -9.40
C MET A 80 -15.64 -10.51 -9.57
N MET A 81 -16.10 -9.35 -10.04
CA MET A 81 -17.53 -9.12 -10.29
C MET A 81 -17.90 -9.30 -11.77
N ASP A 82 -19.15 -9.67 -12.00
CA ASP A 82 -19.78 -9.58 -13.32
C ASP A 82 -19.96 -8.12 -13.75
N GLY A 83 -20.08 -7.91 -15.06
CA GLY A 83 -20.15 -6.59 -15.67
C GLY A 83 -21.17 -5.64 -15.04
N TRP A 84 -20.87 -4.34 -15.10
CA TRP A 84 -21.57 -3.28 -14.39
C TRP A 84 -22.07 -2.17 -15.32
N THR A 85 -22.89 -1.29 -14.76
CA THR A 85 -23.17 0.03 -15.30
C THR A 85 -23.10 1.01 -14.13
N MET A 86 -22.19 1.96 -14.21
CA MET A 86 -21.98 2.98 -13.18
C MET A 86 -22.66 4.30 -13.60
N GLU A 87 -22.24 5.40 -13.02
CA GLU A 87 -22.84 6.73 -13.19
C GLU A 87 -22.70 7.28 -14.63
N ASP A 88 -21.70 6.83 -15.39
CA ASP A 88 -21.51 7.17 -16.81
C ASP A 88 -22.59 6.59 -17.75
N GLY A 89 -23.37 5.61 -17.27
CA GLY A 89 -24.39 4.91 -18.04
C GLY A 89 -23.85 3.97 -19.13
N ILE A 90 -22.54 3.73 -19.17
CA ILE A 90 -21.93 2.81 -20.14
C ILE A 90 -21.94 1.40 -19.55
N ARG A 91 -22.48 0.43 -20.29
CA ARG A 91 -22.51 -0.97 -19.87
C ARG A 91 -21.19 -1.65 -20.21
N VAL A 92 -20.51 -2.18 -19.19
CA VAL A 92 -19.44 -3.16 -19.35
C VAL A 92 -20.06 -4.55 -19.25
N ASN A 93 -19.88 -5.38 -20.28
CA ASN A 93 -20.35 -6.77 -20.28
C ASN A 93 -19.14 -7.69 -20.11
N LYS A 94 -18.98 -8.20 -18.89
CA LYS A 94 -17.85 -9.03 -18.46
C LYS A 94 -18.38 -10.15 -17.58
N GLU A 95 -17.74 -11.30 -17.62
CA GLU A 95 -17.88 -12.36 -16.60
C GLU A 95 -16.86 -12.12 -15.48
N SER A 96 -17.10 -12.61 -14.27
CA SER A 96 -16.06 -12.62 -13.24
C SER A 96 -14.81 -13.40 -13.69
N TRP A 97 -13.63 -12.91 -13.34
CA TRP A 97 -12.32 -13.51 -13.67
C TRP A 97 -11.54 -13.85 -12.39
N PRO A 98 -12.05 -14.76 -11.53
CA PRO A 98 -11.39 -15.14 -10.28
C PRO A 98 -10.03 -15.83 -10.51
N GLU A 99 -9.88 -16.58 -11.61
CA GLU A 99 -8.61 -17.22 -11.97
C GLU A 99 -7.51 -16.17 -12.25
N ASP A 100 -7.85 -15.03 -12.86
CA ASP A 100 -6.90 -13.94 -13.09
C ASP A 100 -6.43 -13.33 -11.76
N VAL A 101 -7.36 -13.14 -10.80
CA VAL A 101 -7.01 -12.67 -9.45
C VAL A 101 -6.07 -13.65 -8.75
N GLN A 102 -6.40 -14.95 -8.79
CA GLN A 102 -5.53 -15.97 -8.22
C GLN A 102 -4.13 -15.97 -8.86
N ASN A 103 -4.05 -15.81 -10.18
CA ASN A 103 -2.77 -15.70 -10.88
C ASN A 103 -1.97 -14.46 -10.46
N HIS A 104 -2.61 -13.29 -10.33
CA HIS A 104 -1.94 -12.07 -9.86
C HIS A 104 -1.43 -12.21 -8.42
N LEU A 105 -2.18 -12.88 -7.55
CA LEU A 105 -1.79 -13.15 -6.17
C LEU A 105 -0.61 -14.10 -6.11
N ILE A 106 -0.69 -15.27 -6.76
CA ILE A 106 0.40 -16.26 -6.80
C ILE A 106 1.67 -15.63 -7.40
N THR A 107 1.55 -14.97 -8.55
CA THR A 107 2.70 -14.36 -9.24
C THR A 107 3.32 -13.25 -8.41
N GLY A 108 2.51 -12.43 -7.72
CA GLY A 108 3.00 -11.39 -6.82
C GLY A 108 3.76 -11.96 -5.62
N MET A 109 3.24 -13.03 -5.01
CA MET A 109 3.90 -13.75 -3.91
C MET A 109 5.22 -14.39 -4.36
N ASP A 110 5.21 -15.08 -5.49
CA ASP A 110 6.40 -15.77 -6.03
C ASP A 110 7.48 -14.78 -6.47
N LEU A 111 7.10 -13.66 -7.10
CA LEU A 111 8.04 -12.60 -7.45
C LEU A 111 8.68 -11.98 -6.20
N PHE A 112 7.87 -11.70 -5.17
CA PHE A 112 8.39 -11.16 -3.91
C PHE A 112 9.42 -12.13 -3.31
N GLU A 113 9.08 -13.43 -3.22
CA GLU A 113 9.97 -14.45 -2.66
C GLU A 113 11.27 -14.58 -3.47
N ASP A 114 11.20 -14.58 -4.81
CA ASP A 114 12.37 -14.61 -5.70
C ASP A 114 13.29 -13.40 -5.48
N LYS A 115 12.73 -12.20 -5.25
CA LYS A 115 13.50 -10.96 -5.12
C LYS A 115 14.04 -10.70 -3.72
N LEU A 116 13.31 -11.10 -2.68
CA LEU A 116 13.62 -10.73 -1.29
C LEU A 116 14.04 -11.93 -0.42
N GLY A 117 13.79 -13.16 -0.88
CA GLY A 117 14.25 -14.40 -0.25
C GLY A 117 13.35 -14.91 0.89
N PHE A 118 12.15 -14.35 1.06
CA PHE A 118 11.15 -14.79 2.03
C PHE A 118 9.74 -14.50 1.50
N ARG A 119 8.71 -15.19 2.01
CA ARG A 119 7.31 -14.89 1.68
C ARG A 119 6.73 -13.81 2.60
N PRO A 120 6.02 -12.80 2.07
CA PRO A 120 5.38 -11.78 2.87
C PRO A 120 4.12 -12.33 3.53
N THR A 121 3.76 -11.81 4.70
CA THR A 121 2.50 -12.13 5.40
C THR A 121 1.45 -11.03 5.25
N GLY A 122 1.88 -9.82 4.91
CA GLY A 122 1.02 -8.65 4.69
C GLY A 122 0.80 -8.32 3.21
N MET A 123 -0.40 -7.84 2.89
CA MET A 123 -0.75 -7.35 1.57
C MET A 123 -1.24 -5.90 1.59
N TRP A 124 -0.80 -5.13 0.61
CA TRP A 124 -1.46 -3.91 0.14
C TRP A 124 -2.34 -4.28 -1.06
N PRO A 125 -3.68 -4.45 -0.89
CA PRO A 125 -4.58 -4.58 -2.02
C PRO A 125 -4.44 -3.34 -2.91
N SER A 126 -4.52 -3.52 -4.23
CA SER A 126 -4.36 -2.39 -5.15
C SER A 126 -5.36 -1.30 -4.82
N GLU A 127 -4.86 -0.10 -4.53
CA GLU A 127 -5.69 1.05 -4.12
C GLU A 127 -6.51 0.77 -2.86
N GLU A 128 -5.99 -0.08 -1.97
CA GLU A 128 -6.73 -0.56 -0.78
C GLU A 128 -8.11 -1.14 -1.15
N ALA A 129 -8.28 -1.60 -2.40
CA ALA A 129 -9.56 -2.00 -2.93
C ALA A 129 -9.89 -3.43 -2.51
N VAL A 130 -11.04 -3.59 -1.85
CA VAL A 130 -11.48 -4.88 -1.30
C VAL A 130 -12.94 -5.19 -1.65
N SER A 131 -13.29 -6.47 -1.55
CA SER A 131 -14.66 -6.99 -1.66
C SER A 131 -14.75 -8.34 -0.96
N PRO A 132 -15.95 -8.82 -0.56
CA PRO A 132 -16.10 -10.14 0.05
C PRO A 132 -15.49 -11.27 -0.79
N ALA A 133 -15.68 -11.22 -2.12
CA ALA A 133 -15.27 -12.30 -3.01
C ALA A 133 -13.75 -12.53 -3.05
N MET A 134 -12.93 -11.50 -2.75
CA MET A 134 -11.47 -11.61 -2.83
C MET A 134 -10.80 -12.11 -1.54
N VAL A 135 -11.53 -12.22 -0.43
CA VAL A 135 -10.96 -12.63 0.85
C VAL A 135 -10.35 -14.04 0.73
N GLU A 136 -11.11 -15.00 0.20
CA GLU A 136 -10.64 -16.40 0.10
C GLU A 136 -9.40 -16.56 -0.80
N PRO A 137 -9.37 -16.01 -2.04
CA PRO A 137 -8.15 -16.07 -2.86
C PRO A 137 -6.92 -15.44 -2.19
N VAL A 138 -7.10 -14.39 -1.37
CA VAL A 138 -6.00 -13.74 -0.66
C VAL A 138 -5.49 -14.63 0.48
N SER A 139 -6.37 -15.26 1.26
CA SER A 139 -5.96 -16.18 2.33
C SER A 139 -5.31 -17.45 1.76
N ASP A 140 -5.79 -17.95 0.62
CA ASP A 140 -5.26 -19.14 -0.06
C ASP A 140 -3.78 -19.04 -0.41
N VAL A 141 -3.30 -17.84 -0.74
CA VAL A 141 -1.88 -17.62 -1.07
C VAL A 141 -1.00 -17.42 0.17
N GLY A 142 -1.58 -17.46 1.37
CA GLY A 142 -0.88 -17.40 2.65
C GLY A 142 -0.73 -16.00 3.24
N ILE A 143 -1.47 -15.00 2.73
CA ILE A 143 -1.56 -13.69 3.36
C ILE A 143 -2.33 -13.83 4.68
N GLN A 144 -1.80 -13.21 5.72
CA GLN A 144 -2.35 -13.24 7.09
C GLN A 144 -3.01 -11.93 7.46
N TRP A 145 -2.57 -10.83 6.86
CA TRP A 145 -3.19 -9.53 7.07
C TRP A 145 -3.19 -8.65 5.82
N MET A 146 -4.15 -7.74 5.72
CA MET A 146 -4.21 -6.73 4.67
C MET A 146 -4.67 -5.38 5.21
N VAL A 147 -4.45 -4.31 4.45
CA VAL A 147 -4.90 -2.95 4.77
C VAL A 147 -6.01 -2.49 3.83
N THR A 148 -6.99 -1.75 4.36
CA THR A 148 -7.99 -1.00 3.59
C THR A 148 -8.43 0.27 4.33
N ASP A 149 -9.41 1.00 3.79
CA ASP A 149 -9.80 2.33 4.27
C ASP A 149 -10.98 2.33 5.26
N GLU A 150 -11.04 3.31 6.16
CA GLU A 150 -12.15 3.50 7.11
C GLU A 150 -13.52 3.55 6.42
N GLU A 151 -13.62 4.08 5.20
CA GLU A 151 -14.87 4.09 4.43
C GLU A 151 -15.37 2.68 4.11
N ILE A 152 -14.45 1.71 4.04
CA ILE A 152 -14.78 0.29 3.85
C ILE A 152 -15.23 -0.33 5.16
N LEU A 153 -14.60 0.01 6.29
CA LEU A 153 -15.07 -0.40 7.61
C LEU A 153 -16.51 0.09 7.85
N MET A 154 -16.80 1.35 7.54
CA MET A 154 -18.14 1.94 7.67
C MET A 154 -19.20 1.21 6.84
N LYS A 155 -18.80 0.63 5.70
CA LYS A 155 -19.67 -0.16 4.81
C LYS A 155 -19.75 -1.63 5.19
N SER A 156 -18.91 -2.07 6.12
CA SER A 156 -18.86 -3.45 6.60
C SER A 156 -19.89 -3.66 7.70
N THR A 157 -20.30 -4.91 7.91
CA THR A 157 -21.23 -5.27 8.98
C THR A 157 -20.61 -6.19 10.02
N ASP A 158 -20.99 -5.99 11.29
CA ASP A 158 -20.69 -6.93 12.38
C ASP A 158 -21.49 -8.24 12.23
N VAL A 159 -21.22 -9.21 13.10
CA VAL A 159 -21.92 -10.51 13.20
C VAL A 159 -23.43 -10.40 13.49
N ASN A 160 -23.93 -9.21 13.86
CA ASN A 160 -25.35 -8.94 14.06
C ASN A 160 -26.00 -8.28 12.83
N GLY A 161 -25.22 -8.00 11.77
CA GLY A 161 -25.65 -7.32 10.55
C GLY A 161 -25.77 -5.80 10.69
N ASN A 162 -25.19 -5.19 11.72
CA ASN A 162 -25.13 -3.74 11.88
C ASN A 162 -23.90 -3.18 11.19
N PHE A 163 -24.04 -2.01 10.54
CA PHE A 163 -22.87 -1.26 10.06
C PHE A 163 -21.97 -0.85 11.22
N ILE A 164 -20.66 -0.91 10.99
CA ILE A 164 -19.65 -0.55 11.99
C ILE A 164 -19.49 0.97 12.02
N ASP A 165 -19.58 1.55 13.21
CA ASP A 165 -19.47 2.99 13.42
C ASP A 165 -18.00 3.39 13.59
N VAL A 166 -17.42 4.03 12.57
CA VAL A 166 -16.01 4.45 12.57
C VAL A 166 -15.73 5.72 13.36
N ASP A 167 -16.78 6.46 13.80
CA ASP A 167 -16.61 7.58 14.73
C ASP A 167 -16.23 7.08 16.14
N ILE A 168 -16.35 5.78 16.40
CA ILE A 168 -15.89 5.14 17.63
C ILE A 168 -14.42 4.72 17.44
N ALA A 169 -13.51 5.39 18.15
CA ALA A 169 -12.07 5.14 18.06
C ALA A 169 -11.67 3.66 18.22
N SER A 170 -12.33 2.91 19.11
CA SER A 170 -12.03 1.49 19.32
C SER A 170 -12.47 0.59 18.16
N ASN A 171 -13.37 1.03 17.29
CA ASN A 171 -13.69 0.29 16.06
C ASN A 171 -12.63 0.52 14.98
N LEU A 172 -12.22 1.78 14.78
CA LEU A 172 -11.26 2.15 13.73
C LEU A 172 -9.81 1.76 14.09
N ALA A 173 -9.42 1.93 15.35
CA ALA A 173 -8.08 1.59 15.84
C ALA A 173 -7.94 0.12 16.25
N THR A 174 -8.67 -0.80 15.61
CA THR A 174 -8.62 -2.23 15.90
C THR A 174 -8.59 -3.00 14.59
N PRO A 175 -7.71 -4.01 14.43
CA PRO A 175 -7.80 -4.94 13.32
C PRO A 175 -9.08 -5.78 13.44
N TRP A 176 -9.69 -6.13 12.31
CA TRP A 176 -10.87 -7.01 12.30
C TRP A 176 -10.55 -8.31 11.56
N ILE A 177 -11.11 -9.43 12.03
CA ILE A 177 -11.07 -10.68 11.28
C ILE A 177 -12.13 -10.64 10.18
N VAL A 178 -11.70 -10.92 8.95
CA VAL A 178 -12.58 -11.08 7.79
C VAL A 178 -12.41 -12.51 7.28
N THR A 179 -13.52 -13.21 7.13
CA THR A 179 -13.53 -14.62 6.76
C THR A 179 -14.03 -14.81 5.33
N GLY A 180 -13.28 -15.54 4.52
CA GLY A 180 -13.61 -15.93 3.16
C GLY A 180 -14.69 -17.01 3.12
N GLU A 181 -15.19 -17.29 1.92
CA GLU A 181 -16.31 -18.23 1.70
C GLU A 181 -16.00 -19.66 2.17
N ASP A 182 -14.73 -20.09 2.09
CA ASP A 182 -14.28 -21.42 2.49
C ASP A 182 -13.67 -21.44 3.91
N GLY A 183 -13.72 -20.31 4.62
CA GLY A 183 -13.28 -20.17 6.01
C GLY A 183 -11.85 -19.65 6.17
N GLY A 184 -11.20 -19.18 5.10
CA GLY A 184 -9.91 -18.51 5.20
C GLY A 184 -10.03 -17.18 5.94
N GLU A 185 -9.22 -16.97 6.97
CA GLU A 185 -9.26 -15.76 7.80
C GLU A 185 -8.11 -14.80 7.47
N ILE A 186 -8.42 -13.51 7.39
CA ILE A 186 -7.44 -12.43 7.21
C ILE A 186 -7.70 -11.35 8.25
N ALA A 187 -6.67 -10.96 9.00
CA ALA A 187 -6.72 -9.76 9.81
C ALA A 187 -6.67 -8.51 8.91
N THR A 188 -7.69 -7.67 8.98
CA THR A 188 -7.79 -6.46 8.17
C THR A 188 -7.59 -5.24 9.06
N VAL A 189 -6.58 -4.44 8.74
CA VAL A 189 -6.32 -3.15 9.40
C VAL A 189 -6.92 -2.01 8.58
N PHE A 190 -7.47 -1.02 9.26
CA PHE A 190 -8.18 0.09 8.61
C PHE A 190 -7.45 1.39 8.79
N ARG A 191 -7.15 2.04 7.66
CA ARG A 191 -6.51 3.36 7.57
C ARG A 191 -7.36 4.41 8.28
N ASP A 192 -6.78 5.10 9.25
CA ASP A 192 -7.31 6.37 9.73
C ASP A 192 -7.05 7.42 8.65
N ARG A 193 -8.10 7.80 7.95
CA ARG A 193 -8.01 8.68 6.78
C ARG A 193 -7.56 10.08 7.17
N VAL A 194 -8.02 10.60 8.31
CA VAL A 194 -7.74 11.98 8.74
C VAL A 194 -6.24 12.18 8.92
N ILE A 195 -5.58 11.31 9.68
CA ILE A 195 -4.15 11.48 9.94
C ILE A 195 -3.29 11.09 8.73
N SER A 196 -3.73 10.08 7.98
CA SER A 196 -3.07 9.64 6.75
C SER A 196 -3.08 10.75 5.69
N ASP A 197 -4.23 11.41 5.47
CA ASP A 197 -4.36 12.53 4.53
C ASP A 197 -3.57 13.77 5.00
N ARG A 198 -3.47 13.99 6.31
CA ARG A 198 -2.65 15.09 6.83
C ARG A 198 -1.19 14.92 6.44
N ILE A 199 -0.64 13.72 6.64
CA ILE A 199 0.75 13.42 6.25
C ILE A 199 0.91 13.49 4.73
N ALA A 200 0.00 12.87 3.99
CA ALA A 200 0.10 12.77 2.54
C ALA A 200 -0.01 14.14 1.85
N PHE A 201 -0.93 15.01 2.31
CA PHE A 201 -1.37 16.16 1.51
C PHE A 201 -1.39 17.52 2.24
N GLN A 202 -1.28 17.57 3.57
CA GLN A 202 -1.48 18.83 4.32
C GLN A 202 -0.21 19.33 5.02
N TYR A 203 0.50 18.43 5.70
CA TYR A 203 1.68 18.76 6.50
C TYR A 203 2.81 19.36 5.68
N GLY A 204 2.84 19.11 4.37
CA GLY A 204 3.86 19.64 3.48
C GLY A 204 3.98 21.16 3.43
N THR A 205 3.03 21.92 3.97
CA THR A 205 3.11 23.40 4.08
C THR A 205 3.53 23.90 5.46
N MET A 206 3.72 23.00 6.43
CA MET A 206 4.09 23.32 7.81
C MET A 206 5.60 23.25 8.01
N THR A 207 6.09 23.66 9.19
CA THR A 207 7.44 23.26 9.62
C THR A 207 7.40 21.80 10.09
N PRO A 208 8.50 21.04 9.99
CA PRO A 208 8.61 19.69 10.56
C PRO A 208 8.07 19.56 11.98
N GLU A 209 8.48 20.46 12.87
CA GLU A 209 8.12 20.42 14.30
C GLU A 209 6.63 20.67 14.51
N ALA A 210 6.03 21.56 13.70
CA ALA A 210 4.60 21.85 13.78
C ALA A 210 3.77 20.67 13.26
N ALA A 211 4.16 20.08 12.13
CA ALA A 211 3.49 18.90 11.57
C ALA A 211 3.54 17.71 12.55
N VAL A 212 4.72 17.42 13.11
CA VAL A 212 4.88 16.30 14.04
C VAL A 212 4.19 16.56 15.39
N SER A 213 4.10 17.82 15.82
CA SER A 213 3.31 18.17 17.01
C SER A 213 1.81 17.97 16.80
N ASP A 214 1.28 18.34 15.63
CA ASP A 214 -0.11 18.06 15.27
C ASP A 214 -0.37 16.55 15.19
N PHE A 215 0.55 15.80 14.57
CA PHE A 215 0.45 14.35 14.46
C PHE A 215 0.36 13.68 15.83
N ILE A 216 1.29 13.99 16.73
CA ILE A 216 1.29 13.40 18.08
C ILE A 216 0.06 13.82 18.89
N ALA A 217 -0.38 15.07 18.77
CA ALA A 217 -1.60 15.52 19.43
C ALA A 217 -2.84 14.76 18.94
N TYR A 218 -2.90 14.41 17.66
CA TYR A 218 -3.96 13.57 17.11
C TYR A 218 -3.96 12.17 17.72
N LEU A 219 -2.79 11.52 17.77
CA LEU A 219 -2.62 10.19 18.40
C LEU A 219 -2.98 10.21 19.90
N ASP A 220 -2.54 11.24 20.63
CA ASP A 220 -2.86 11.39 22.06
C ASP A 220 -4.37 11.59 22.30
N ASN A 221 -5.08 12.24 21.37
CA ASN A 221 -6.54 12.39 21.46
C ASN A 221 -7.25 11.05 21.26
N ILE A 222 -6.88 10.27 20.24
CA ILE A 222 -7.43 8.91 20.03
C ILE A 222 -7.17 8.04 21.26
N ARG A 223 -5.95 8.09 21.81
CA ARG A 223 -5.63 7.39 23.05
C ARG A 223 -6.54 7.83 24.20
N GLN A 224 -6.86 9.11 24.31
CA GLN A 224 -7.76 9.61 25.35
C GLN A 224 -9.20 9.14 25.13
N GLU A 225 -9.67 9.08 23.88
CA GLU A 225 -10.99 8.55 23.53
C GLU A 225 -11.13 7.07 23.91
N LEU A 226 -10.11 6.25 23.64
CA LEU A 226 -10.05 4.84 24.08
C LEU A 226 -10.14 4.72 25.61
N LEU A 227 -9.35 5.53 26.34
CA LEU A 227 -9.39 5.53 27.80
C LEU A 227 -10.75 5.98 28.37
N ASP A 228 -11.37 6.98 27.75
CA ASP A 228 -12.68 7.50 28.17
C ASP A 228 -13.81 6.48 27.91
N ALA A 229 -13.64 5.63 26.89
CA ALA A 229 -14.51 4.48 26.61
C ALA A 229 -14.25 3.29 27.55
N GLY A 230 -13.14 3.30 28.30
CA GLY A 230 -12.76 2.23 29.23
C GLY A 230 -11.94 1.11 28.59
N GLU A 231 -11.42 1.34 27.39
CA GLU A 231 -10.54 0.42 26.66
C GLU A 231 -9.09 0.52 27.15
N ASP A 232 -8.29 -0.53 26.91
CA ASP A 232 -6.83 -0.48 27.08
C ASP A 232 -6.16 -0.09 25.76
N PRO A 233 -5.55 1.10 25.63
CA PRO A 233 -4.89 1.51 24.39
C PRO A 233 -3.80 0.57 23.88
N SER A 234 -3.26 -0.32 24.71
CA SER A 234 -2.26 -1.31 24.28
C SER A 234 -2.86 -2.48 23.48
N GLU A 235 -4.18 -2.65 23.50
CA GLU A 235 -4.92 -3.65 22.71
C GLU A 235 -5.39 -3.09 21.35
N HIS A 236 -5.01 -1.86 21.01
CA HIS A 236 -5.43 -1.16 19.81
C HIS A 236 -4.26 -0.86 18.86
N LEU A 237 -4.56 -0.79 17.56
CA LEU A 237 -3.64 -0.46 16.49
C LEU A 237 -4.22 0.66 15.63
N LEU A 238 -3.64 1.86 15.73
CA LEU A 238 -3.94 2.96 14.83
C LEU A 238 -3.12 2.83 13.54
N THR A 239 -3.79 2.75 12.40
CA THR A 239 -3.13 2.56 11.10
C THR A 239 -3.02 3.87 10.33
N VAL A 240 -1.80 4.24 9.97
CA VAL A 240 -1.50 5.33 9.05
C VAL A 240 -1.04 4.72 7.73
N ALA A 241 -1.85 4.86 6.68
CA ALA A 241 -1.58 4.25 5.37
C ALA A 241 -1.72 5.32 4.27
N LEU A 242 -0.75 5.38 3.36
CA LEU A 242 -0.68 6.36 2.29
C LEU A 242 0.32 5.88 1.22
N ASP A 243 0.17 6.36 -0.01
CA ASP A 243 1.23 6.16 -1.00
C ASP A 243 2.55 6.73 -0.49
N GLY A 244 3.60 5.93 -0.68
CA GLY A 244 4.93 6.20 -0.13
C GLY A 244 5.57 7.47 -0.67
N GLU A 245 5.05 8.04 -1.76
CA GLU A 245 5.57 9.21 -2.41
C GLU A 245 4.80 10.51 -2.16
N ASN A 246 3.52 10.44 -1.73
CA ASN A 246 2.64 11.61 -1.60
C ASN A 246 3.22 12.67 -0.65
N TRP A 247 3.59 12.25 0.56
CA TRP A 247 4.17 13.12 1.60
C TRP A 247 5.51 13.77 1.19
N MET A 248 6.17 13.22 0.16
CA MET A 248 7.41 13.75 -0.39
C MET A 248 7.12 14.66 -1.59
N PHE A 249 6.52 14.15 -2.68
CA PHE A 249 6.40 14.90 -3.94
C PHE A 249 5.30 15.96 -3.93
N MET A 250 4.28 15.83 -3.09
CA MET A 250 3.17 16.80 -3.00
C MET A 250 3.38 17.82 -1.87
N SER A 251 4.59 17.88 -1.32
CA SER A 251 4.94 18.60 -0.11
C SER A 251 6.12 19.54 -0.32
N GLU A 252 6.20 20.67 0.41
CA GLU A 252 7.38 21.54 0.40
C GLU A 252 8.58 20.89 1.11
N PHE A 253 8.36 19.81 1.87
CA PHE A 253 9.43 19.08 2.55
C PHE A 253 10.49 18.56 1.55
N GLN A 254 10.11 18.16 0.33
CA GLN A 254 11.09 17.68 -0.67
C GLN A 254 12.15 18.73 -1.01
N HIS A 255 11.82 20.02 -0.92
CA HIS A 255 12.75 21.12 -1.20
C HIS A 255 13.77 21.33 -0.07
N GLN A 256 13.56 20.67 1.08
CA GLN A 256 14.44 20.70 2.23
C GLN A 256 15.09 19.35 2.43
N ASP A 257 16.22 19.16 1.74
CA ASP A 257 17.06 17.97 1.89
C ASP A 257 16.27 16.65 1.64
N ASN A 258 15.42 16.64 0.60
CA ASN A 258 14.53 15.52 0.27
C ASN A 258 13.64 15.09 1.45
N ALA A 259 13.01 16.05 2.15
CA ALA A 259 12.12 15.82 3.29
C ALA A 259 12.75 15.15 4.54
N ARG A 260 14.07 14.97 4.57
CA ARG A 260 14.77 14.35 5.71
C ARG A 260 14.55 15.06 7.05
N PRO A 261 14.53 16.40 7.16
CA PRO A 261 14.26 17.06 8.43
C PRO A 261 12.89 16.67 9.01
N PHE A 262 11.88 16.53 8.15
CA PHE A 262 10.55 16.06 8.57
C PHE A 262 10.59 14.61 9.05
N MET A 263 11.17 13.70 8.27
CA MET A 263 11.28 12.29 8.66
C MET A 263 12.07 12.09 9.95
N HIS A 264 13.19 12.82 10.11
CA HIS A 264 13.98 12.73 11.33
C HIS A 264 13.21 13.22 12.56
N GLU A 265 12.53 14.37 12.46
CA GLU A 265 11.70 14.88 13.55
C GLU A 265 10.56 13.90 13.89
N TRP A 266 9.89 13.36 12.88
CA TRP A 266 8.75 12.47 13.04
C TRP A 266 9.15 11.16 13.73
N TYR A 267 10.10 10.41 13.15
CA TYR A 267 10.53 9.13 13.72
C TYR A 267 11.28 9.29 15.05
N SER A 268 12.03 10.38 15.27
CA SER A 268 12.71 10.60 16.55
C SER A 268 11.71 10.84 17.69
N ARG A 269 10.63 11.60 17.42
CA ARG A 269 9.59 11.83 18.42
C ARG A 269 8.72 10.60 18.66
N LEU A 270 8.45 9.78 17.64
CA LEU A 270 7.77 8.50 17.81
C LEU A 270 8.62 7.54 18.67
N ALA A 271 9.90 7.37 18.33
CA ALA A 271 10.81 6.45 19.02
C ALA A 271 11.05 6.82 20.49
N SER A 272 10.87 8.09 20.88
CA SER A 272 11.04 8.56 22.25
C SER A 272 9.72 8.87 22.97
N HIS A 273 8.57 8.67 22.31
CA HIS A 273 7.28 8.94 22.92
C HIS A 273 6.99 7.97 24.08
N PRO A 274 6.49 8.44 25.24
CA PRO A 274 6.29 7.56 26.40
C PRO A 274 5.10 6.61 26.26
N THR A 275 4.17 6.90 25.33
CA THR A 275 2.87 6.19 25.21
C THR A 275 2.57 5.69 23.81
N ILE A 276 3.33 6.11 22.79
CA ILE A 276 3.13 5.64 21.42
C ILE A 276 4.16 4.54 21.17
N VAL A 277 3.69 3.37 20.74
CA VAL A 277 4.54 2.26 20.34
C VAL A 277 4.36 2.10 18.83
N THR A 278 5.46 2.27 18.08
CA THR A 278 5.48 1.92 16.66
C THR A 278 5.72 0.42 16.53
N THR A 279 4.84 -0.28 15.83
CA THR A 279 4.92 -1.73 15.62
C THR A 279 4.50 -2.06 14.19
N THR A 280 4.89 -3.25 13.73
CA THR A 280 4.39 -3.81 12.48
C THR A 280 3.07 -4.57 12.73
N PRO A 281 2.18 -4.70 11.73
CA PRO A 281 0.95 -5.49 11.91
C PRO A 281 1.23 -6.93 12.32
N SER A 282 2.26 -7.58 11.76
CA SER A 282 2.62 -8.94 12.18
C SER A 282 3.08 -9.02 13.64
N GLU A 283 3.83 -8.04 14.14
CA GLU A 283 4.22 -7.99 15.56
C GLU A 283 3.02 -7.76 16.49
N PHE A 284 2.09 -6.89 16.09
CA PHE A 284 0.85 -6.66 16.84
C PHE A 284 0.01 -7.94 16.91
N LEU A 285 -0.21 -8.60 15.77
CA LEU A 285 -0.98 -9.85 15.70
C LEU A 285 -0.30 -11.01 16.44
N ALA A 286 1.03 -11.02 16.51
CA ALA A 286 1.78 -12.02 17.29
C ALA A 286 1.56 -11.92 18.81
N THR A 287 0.92 -10.84 19.30
CA THR A 287 0.48 -10.74 20.70
C THR A 287 -0.80 -11.53 20.98
N ASP A 288 -1.40 -12.16 19.96
CA ASP A 288 -2.66 -12.92 20.02
C ASP A 288 -3.83 -12.08 20.59
N PRO A 289 -4.09 -10.88 20.01
CA PRO A 289 -5.18 -10.03 20.48
C PRO A 289 -6.54 -10.68 20.21
N GLU A 290 -7.52 -10.44 21.09
CA GLU A 290 -8.91 -10.81 20.83
C GLU A 290 -9.50 -9.81 19.83
N LEU A 291 -9.63 -10.23 18.57
CA LEU A 291 -10.10 -9.37 17.48
C LEU A 291 -11.58 -9.57 17.19
N PRO A 292 -12.33 -8.49 16.91
CA PRO A 292 -13.72 -8.60 16.48
C PRO A 292 -13.82 -9.10 15.03
N GLU A 293 -14.97 -9.69 14.70
CA GLU A 293 -15.26 -10.25 13.38
C GLU A 293 -16.11 -9.30 12.53
N ILE A 294 -15.79 -9.21 11.25
CA ILE A 294 -16.64 -8.64 10.20
C ILE A 294 -17.40 -9.78 9.52
N GLU A 295 -18.73 -9.72 9.55
CA GLU A 295 -19.60 -10.68 8.85
C GLU A 295 -19.56 -10.45 7.32
N THR A 296 -19.53 -9.19 6.90
CA THR A 296 -19.46 -8.85 5.48
C THR A 296 -18.63 -7.59 5.33
N ILE A 297 -17.46 -7.72 4.70
CA ILE A 297 -16.62 -6.57 4.37
C ILE A 297 -17.27 -5.74 3.27
N GLY A 298 -17.19 -4.41 3.42
CA GLY A 298 -17.61 -3.48 2.39
C GLY A 298 -16.85 -3.69 1.08
N THR A 299 -17.46 -3.28 -0.04
CA THR A 299 -16.78 -3.25 -1.34
C THR A 299 -16.44 -1.81 -1.71
N GLY A 300 -15.18 -1.56 -2.06
CA GLY A 300 -14.70 -0.23 -2.41
C GLY A 300 -13.19 -0.12 -2.44
N SER A 301 -12.66 1.10 -2.32
CA SER A 301 -11.24 1.44 -2.26
C SER A 301 -11.03 2.62 -1.30
N TRP A 302 -9.78 3.00 -1.05
CA TRP A 302 -9.48 4.23 -0.31
C TRP A 302 -9.92 5.55 -0.98
N ILE A 303 -10.32 5.50 -2.25
CA ILE A 303 -10.84 6.66 -2.98
C ILE A 303 -12.37 6.68 -2.87
N ASP A 304 -12.86 7.54 -1.97
CA ASP A 304 -14.28 7.75 -1.64
C ASP A 304 -15.02 6.48 -1.20
N GLY A 305 -14.31 5.43 -0.79
CA GLY A 305 -14.90 4.14 -0.46
C GLY A 305 -15.55 3.43 -1.65
N THR A 306 -15.24 3.81 -2.90
CA THR A 306 -15.91 3.25 -4.10
C THR A 306 -14.90 2.69 -5.09
N LEU A 307 -15.39 2.04 -6.15
CA LEU A 307 -14.57 1.59 -7.29
C LEU A 307 -14.67 2.55 -8.49
N ARG A 308 -15.29 3.73 -8.31
CA ARG A 308 -15.69 4.62 -9.41
C ARG A 308 -14.51 5.19 -10.19
N THR A 309 -13.37 5.39 -9.54
CA THR A 309 -12.14 5.90 -10.17
C THR A 309 -11.68 5.01 -11.32
N TRP A 310 -11.92 3.68 -11.25
CA TRP A 310 -11.47 2.72 -12.27
C TRP A 310 -12.61 2.08 -13.08
N ALA A 311 -13.85 2.50 -12.86
CA ALA A 311 -15.03 1.86 -13.48
C ALA A 311 -16.21 2.81 -13.74
N GLY A 312 -16.14 4.06 -13.26
CA GLY A 312 -17.25 5.01 -13.22
C GLY A 312 -17.15 6.15 -14.24
N GLU A 313 -15.99 6.37 -14.85
CA GLU A 313 -15.79 7.38 -15.89
C GLU A 313 -15.91 6.75 -17.30
N PRO A 314 -16.40 7.51 -18.31
CA PRO A 314 -16.58 6.99 -19.66
C PRO A 314 -15.31 6.37 -20.27
N GLU A 315 -14.16 6.98 -20.02
CA GLU A 315 -12.84 6.52 -20.46
C GLU A 315 -12.51 5.14 -19.87
N GLU A 316 -12.79 4.94 -18.58
CA GLU A 316 -12.56 3.67 -17.89
C GLU A 316 -13.50 2.58 -18.39
N SER A 317 -14.80 2.88 -18.52
CA SER A 317 -15.76 1.92 -19.08
C SER A 317 -15.42 1.50 -20.51
N LEU A 318 -14.94 2.44 -21.35
CA LEU A 318 -14.44 2.12 -22.68
C LEU A 318 -13.16 1.28 -22.62
N GLY A 319 -12.26 1.57 -21.68
CA GLY A 319 -11.07 0.76 -21.39
C GLY A 319 -11.44 -0.70 -21.08
N TRP A 320 -12.40 -0.91 -20.18
CA TRP A 320 -12.90 -2.24 -19.83
C TRP A 320 -13.57 -2.96 -21.01
N GLN A 321 -14.35 -2.25 -21.84
CA GLN A 321 -14.90 -2.85 -23.07
C GLN A 321 -13.79 -3.32 -24.01
N ARG A 322 -12.72 -2.53 -24.17
CA ARG A 322 -11.57 -2.92 -24.99
C ARG A 322 -10.80 -4.10 -24.40
N LEU A 323 -10.65 -4.15 -23.07
CA LEU A 323 -10.05 -5.29 -22.39
C LEU A 323 -10.84 -6.57 -22.63
N VAL A 324 -12.18 -6.51 -22.54
CA VAL A 324 -13.06 -7.65 -22.84
C VAL A 324 -12.90 -8.10 -24.30
N GLU A 325 -12.94 -7.17 -25.25
CA GLU A 325 -12.75 -7.46 -26.67
C GLU A 325 -11.37 -8.10 -26.95
N ALA A 326 -10.31 -7.57 -26.33
CA ALA A 326 -8.95 -8.09 -26.46
C ALA A 326 -8.84 -9.52 -25.91
N ARG A 327 -9.39 -9.77 -24.70
CA ARG A 327 -9.42 -11.11 -24.10
C ARG A 327 -10.18 -12.10 -24.98
N GLN A 328 -11.35 -11.73 -25.48
CA GLN A 328 -12.15 -12.59 -26.36
C GLN A 328 -11.40 -12.95 -27.65
N ALA A 329 -10.69 -11.98 -28.24
CA ALA A 329 -9.86 -12.21 -29.41
C ALA A 329 -8.68 -13.15 -29.09
N LEU A 330 -8.03 -13.00 -27.94
CA LEU A 330 -6.93 -13.86 -27.51
C LEU A 330 -7.39 -15.29 -27.24
N VAL A 331 -8.48 -15.48 -26.49
CA VAL A 331 -9.08 -16.80 -26.21
C VAL A 331 -9.47 -17.50 -27.51
N SER A 332 -10.17 -16.80 -28.42
CA SER A 332 -10.55 -17.37 -29.72
C SER A 332 -9.31 -17.77 -30.56
N PHE A 333 -8.26 -16.95 -30.52
CA PHE A 333 -7.01 -17.25 -31.22
C PHE A 333 -6.30 -18.47 -30.62
N GLU A 334 -6.26 -18.58 -29.30
CA GLU A 334 -5.69 -19.73 -28.59
C GLU A 334 -6.43 -21.02 -28.88
N GLU A 335 -7.76 -21.01 -28.93
CA GLU A 335 -8.58 -22.17 -29.30
C GLU A 335 -8.17 -22.73 -30.68
N ASP A 336 -7.96 -21.85 -31.65
CA ASP A 336 -7.52 -22.22 -33.00
C ASP A 336 -6.02 -22.54 -33.09
N ASN A 337 -5.20 -22.02 -32.17
CA ASN A 337 -3.73 -22.06 -32.23
C ASN A 337 -3.07 -22.40 -30.87
N PRO A 338 -3.42 -23.53 -30.21
CA PRO A 338 -3.11 -23.79 -28.81
C PRO A 338 -1.61 -23.98 -28.51
N SER A 339 -0.79 -24.17 -29.54
CA SER A 339 0.67 -24.33 -29.42
C SER A 339 1.44 -23.15 -30.01
N HIS A 340 0.78 -22.01 -30.26
CA HIS A 340 1.46 -20.86 -30.84
C HIS A 340 2.49 -20.30 -29.83
N PRO A 341 3.77 -20.14 -30.23
CA PRO A 341 4.83 -19.81 -29.29
C PRO A 341 4.70 -18.41 -28.66
N GLY A 342 3.85 -17.55 -29.21
CA GLY A 342 3.57 -16.22 -28.67
C GLY A 342 2.46 -16.14 -27.62
N LEU A 343 1.74 -17.23 -27.33
CA LEU A 343 0.59 -17.20 -26.41
C LEU A 343 0.98 -16.74 -25.00
N ALA A 344 2.08 -17.29 -24.45
CA ALA A 344 2.53 -16.92 -23.10
C ALA A 344 2.81 -15.41 -23.00
N ASN A 345 3.51 -14.83 -23.97
CA ASN A 345 3.77 -13.40 -23.99
C ASN A 345 2.49 -12.56 -24.17
N ALA A 346 1.51 -13.08 -24.93
CA ALA A 346 0.25 -12.38 -25.16
C ALA A 346 -0.65 -12.37 -23.90
N TRP A 347 -0.59 -13.41 -23.07
CA TRP A 347 -1.26 -13.46 -21.77
C TRP A 347 -0.53 -12.66 -20.68
N GLU A 348 0.79 -12.50 -20.80
CA GLU A 348 1.60 -11.63 -19.92
C GLU A 348 1.45 -10.13 -20.25
N SER A 349 1.04 -9.79 -21.47
CA SER A 349 0.88 -8.39 -21.94
C SER A 349 -0.44 -7.79 -21.51
#